data_AF-Q0IAP7-F1
#
_entry.id   AF-Q0IAP7-F1
#
_cell.length_a   1.000
_cell.length_b   1.000
_cell.length_c   1.000
_cell.angle_alpha   90.00
_cell.angle_beta   90.00
_cell.angle_gamma   90.00
#
_symmetry.space_group_name_H-M   'P 1'
#
loop_
_entity.id
_entity.type
_entity.pdbx_description
1 polymer ?
#
loop_
_entity_poly.entity_id
_entity_poly.type
_entity_poly.pdbx_seq_one_letter_code
_entity_poly.pdbx_strand_id
1 'polypeptide(L)'
;MLMRLDESLARIHCYEITIGDSCSTDSEQLVRVPDLRRSAVNDDLHLHYFDCRLLKIFSCRYVYDLKISSLHRMQYDFGDSVLRLQQLFIQVLTENNIEFRFPSQALFVESFYSEL
;
A
#
# COMPACT_ATOMS: atom_id res chain seq x y z
N MET A 1 -22.54 9.01 -33.87
CA MET A 1 -22.20 7.94 -32.92
C MET A 1 -21.07 8.41 -32.00
N LEU A 2 -21.38 9.23 -31.01
CA LEU A 2 -20.42 9.65 -29.95
C LEU A 2 -20.98 9.42 -28.54
N MET A 3 -22.30 9.23 -28.39
CA MET A 3 -22.97 9.05 -27.10
C MET A 3 -22.69 7.73 -26.37
N ARG A 4 -22.12 6.71 -27.01
CA ARG A 4 -21.82 5.42 -26.35
C ARG A 4 -20.51 5.42 -25.54
N LEU A 5 -19.61 6.37 -25.79
CA LEU A 5 -18.39 6.52 -24.99
C LEU A 5 -18.67 7.27 -23.67
N ASP A 6 -19.59 8.24 -23.68
CA ASP A 6 -19.94 9.02 -22.48
C ASP A 6 -20.70 8.20 -21.42
N GLU A 7 -21.59 7.30 -21.84
CA GLU A 7 -22.33 6.45 -20.91
C GLU A 7 -21.43 5.41 -20.19
N SER A 8 -20.29 5.07 -20.81
CA SER A 8 -19.30 4.13 -20.27
C SER A 8 -18.27 4.80 -19.35
N LEU A 9 -18.06 6.11 -19.49
CA LEU A 9 -17.15 6.91 -18.66
C LEU A 9 -17.72 7.22 -17.27
N ALA A 10 -19.01 6.97 -17.05
CA ALA A 10 -19.77 7.57 -15.96
C ALA A 10 -19.48 7.04 -14.53
N ARG A 11 -18.67 5.99 -14.31
CA ARG A 11 -18.39 5.51 -12.94
C ARG A 11 -16.98 4.93 -12.76
N ILE A 12 -15.97 5.52 -13.38
CA ILE A 12 -14.58 5.25 -12.95
C ILE A 12 -14.38 5.97 -11.62
N HIS A 13 -14.55 5.24 -10.53
CA HIS A 13 -14.25 5.76 -9.21
C HIS A 13 -12.75 5.62 -8.96
N CYS A 14 -12.04 6.75 -8.95
CA CYS A 14 -10.63 6.81 -8.56
C CYS A 14 -10.51 6.88 -7.04
N TYR A 15 -9.66 6.03 -6.47
CA TYR A 15 -9.41 5.94 -5.05
C TYR A 15 -7.93 6.13 -4.77
N GLU A 16 -7.65 6.82 -3.66
CA GLU A 16 -6.32 7.04 -3.12
C GLU A 16 -6.23 6.32 -1.78
N ILE A 17 -5.26 5.40 -1.65
CA ILE A 17 -5.05 4.57 -0.46
C ILE A 17 -3.64 4.83 0.05
N THR A 18 -3.52 5.29 1.29
CA THR A 18 -2.22 5.47 1.95
C THR A 18 -1.84 4.24 2.75
N ILE A 19 -0.67 3.65 2.48
CA ILE A 19 -0.17 2.44 3.14
C ILE A 19 1.23 2.70 3.69
N GLY A 20 1.46 2.39 4.96
CA GLY A 20 2.77 2.55 5.59
C GLY A 20 3.49 1.22 5.83
N ASP A 21 4.68 1.06 5.25
CA ASP A 21 5.58 -0.10 5.40
C ASP A 21 6.70 0.19 6.41
N SER A 22 7.37 -0.83 6.96
CA SER A 22 8.44 -0.59 7.95
C SER A 22 9.77 -0.10 7.36
N CYS A 23 10.54 0.61 8.20
CA CYS A 23 11.88 1.10 7.87
C CYS A 23 13.02 0.06 7.97
N SER A 24 12.73 -1.19 8.37
CA SER A 24 13.76 -2.26 8.39
C SER A 24 13.97 -2.93 7.03
N THR A 25 13.25 -2.48 6.01
CA THR A 25 13.33 -2.96 4.63
C THR A 25 14.58 -2.38 3.96
N ASP A 26 15.40 -3.23 3.33
CA ASP A 26 16.59 -2.78 2.58
C ASP A 26 16.17 -1.88 1.40
N SER A 27 17.06 -0.98 1.01
CA SER A 27 16.90 -0.09 -0.14
C SER A 27 16.48 -0.84 -1.41
N GLU A 28 17.04 -2.03 -1.67
CA GLU A 28 16.68 -2.86 -2.81
C GLU A 28 15.24 -3.40 -2.74
N GLN A 29 14.76 -3.73 -1.54
CA GLN A 29 13.40 -4.20 -1.32
C GLN A 29 12.38 -3.05 -1.48
N LEU A 30 12.73 -1.84 -1.04
CA LEU A 30 11.87 -0.65 -1.15
C LEU A 30 11.58 -0.25 -2.60
N VAL A 31 12.55 -0.43 -3.49
CA VAL A 31 12.38 -0.18 -4.93
C VAL A 31 11.35 -1.14 -5.54
N ARG A 32 11.22 -2.35 -4.98
CA ARG A 32 10.29 -3.38 -5.47
C ARG A 32 8.85 -3.22 -4.97
N VAL A 33 8.63 -2.48 -3.87
CA VAL A 33 7.29 -2.31 -3.26
C VAL A 33 6.22 -1.82 -4.25
N PRO A 34 6.46 -0.81 -5.10
CA PRO A 34 5.47 -0.38 -6.09
C PRO A 34 5.08 -1.48 -7.09
N ASP A 35 6.06 -2.26 -7.56
CA ASP A 35 5.81 -3.33 -8.53
C ASP A 35 5.08 -4.52 -7.90
N LEU A 36 5.44 -4.88 -6.66
CA LEU A 36 4.74 -5.90 -5.88
C LEU A 36 3.26 -5.54 -5.67
N ARG A 37 2.98 -4.28 -5.32
CA ARG A 37 1.61 -3.79 -5.16
C ARG A 37 0.87 -3.71 -6.48
N ARG A 38 1.53 -3.31 -7.57
CA ARG A 38 0.93 -3.35 -8.91
C ARG A 38 0.49 -4.77 -9.26
N SER A 39 1.33 -5.77 -9.01
CA SER A 39 0.99 -7.17 -9.24
C SER A 39 -0.26 -7.57 -8.45
N ALA A 40 -0.30 -7.29 -7.15
CA ALA A 40 -1.44 -7.63 -6.30
C ALA A 40 -2.73 -6.89 -6.67
N VAL A 41 -2.66 -5.65 -7.17
CA VAL A 41 -3.84 -4.94 -7.70
C VAL A 41 -4.36 -5.62 -8.96
N ASN A 42 -3.46 -6.09 -9.84
CA ASN A 42 -3.83 -6.73 -11.09
C ASN A 42 -4.43 -8.13 -10.92
N ASP A 43 -4.36 -8.72 -9.72
CA ASP A 43 -5.04 -9.98 -9.40
C ASP A 43 -6.57 -9.79 -9.28
N ASP A 44 -7.05 -8.57 -9.00
CA ASP A 44 -8.49 -8.25 -9.01
C ASP A 44 -8.92 -7.67 -10.36
N LEU A 45 -9.81 -8.39 -11.06
CA LEU A 45 -10.31 -8.02 -12.39
C LEU A 45 -11.08 -6.70 -12.44
N HIS A 46 -11.56 -6.20 -11.30
CA HIS A 46 -12.37 -4.98 -11.20
C HIS A 46 -11.57 -3.78 -10.68
N LEU A 47 -10.30 -3.99 -10.32
CA LEU A 47 -9.40 -2.92 -9.94
C LEU A 47 -8.39 -2.64 -11.05
N HIS A 48 -7.99 -1.39 -11.17
CA HIS A 48 -6.91 -1.00 -12.07
C HIS A 48 -5.90 -0.14 -11.33
N TYR A 49 -4.64 -0.50 -11.44
CA TYR A 49 -3.52 0.26 -10.92
C TYR A 49 -3.28 1.52 -11.76
N PHE A 50 -3.06 2.67 -11.10
CA PHE A 50 -2.55 3.88 -11.76
C PHE A 50 -1.13 4.21 -11.34
N ASP A 51 -0.92 4.39 -10.03
CA ASP A 51 0.34 4.90 -9.50
C ASP A 51 0.57 4.42 -8.07
N CYS A 52 1.83 4.31 -7.68
CA CYS A 52 2.26 3.98 -6.32
C CYS A 52 3.58 4.68 -6.07
N ARG A 53 3.57 5.65 -5.16
CA ARG A 53 4.71 6.52 -4.90
C ARG A 53 5.00 6.62 -3.41
N LEU A 54 6.28 6.68 -3.06
CA LEU A 54 6.68 7.00 -1.68
C LEU A 54 6.33 8.46 -1.39
N LEU A 55 5.44 8.68 -0.42
CA LEU A 55 4.94 10.00 -0.05
C LEU A 55 5.78 10.64 1.06
N LYS A 56 6.13 9.87 2.10
CA LYS A 56 6.97 10.36 3.20
C LYS A 56 7.62 9.23 3.99
N ILE A 57 8.68 9.56 4.71
CA ILE A 57 9.23 8.71 5.77
C ILE A 57 8.76 9.29 7.11
N PHE A 58 8.06 8.49 7.92
CA PHE A 58 7.49 8.95 9.19
C PHE A 58 7.55 7.85 10.26
N SER A 59 8.04 8.17 11.46
CA SER A 59 8.12 7.23 12.61
C SER A 59 8.73 5.87 12.25
N CYS A 60 9.87 5.87 11.55
CA CYS A 60 10.52 4.66 11.06
C CYS A 60 9.60 3.81 10.15
N ARG A 61 8.82 4.48 9.29
CA ARG A 61 7.99 3.85 8.25
C ARG A 61 8.12 4.57 6.92
N TYR A 62 8.07 3.81 5.84
CA TYR A 62 7.93 4.31 4.47
C TYR A 62 6.45 4.37 4.12
N VAL A 63 5.91 5.56 3.94
CA VAL A 63 4.49 5.77 3.63
C VAL A 63 4.35 5.97 2.15
N TYR A 64 3.57 5.10 1.51
CA TYR A 64 3.27 5.14 0.10
C TYR A 64 1.83 5.56 -0.15
N ASP A 65 1.65 6.26 -1.25
CA ASP A 65 0.38 6.66 -1.82
C ASP A 65 0.09 5.77 -3.02
N LEU A 66 -0.98 4.97 -2.95
CA LEU A 66 -1.44 4.06 -4.00
C LEU A 66 -2.73 4.62 -4.63
N LYS A 67 -2.72 4.76 -5.95
CA LYS A 67 -3.87 5.21 -6.74
C LYS A 67 -4.39 4.08 -7.59
N ILE A 68 -5.69 3.80 -7.44
CA ILE A 68 -6.42 2.77 -8.18
C ILE A 68 -7.74 3.31 -8.71
N SER A 69 -8.26 2.75 -9.81
CA SER A 69 -9.69 2.85 -10.12
C SER A 69 -10.39 1.54 -9.84
N SER A 70 -11.70 1.66 -9.62
CA SER A 70 -12.60 0.54 -9.48
C SER A 70 -13.71 0.60 -10.53
N LEU A 71 -14.07 -0.56 -11.07
CA LEU A 71 -15.24 -0.77 -11.93
C LEU A 71 -16.41 -1.42 -11.17
N HIS A 72 -16.31 -1.58 -9.85
CA HIS A 72 -17.38 -2.15 -9.03
C HIS A 72 -18.66 -1.30 -9.10
N ARG A 73 -19.81 -1.96 -9.27
CA ARG A 73 -21.11 -1.28 -9.39
C ARG A 73 -21.69 -0.87 -8.04
N MET A 74 -21.43 -1.66 -7.00
CA MET A 74 -21.89 -1.44 -5.62
C MET A 74 -20.72 -1.08 -4.70
N GLN A 75 -20.99 -0.19 -3.73
CA GLN A 75 -19.98 0.25 -2.76
C GLN A 75 -19.54 -0.89 -1.81
N TYR A 76 -20.44 -1.82 -1.49
CA TYR A 76 -20.12 -2.97 -0.63
C TYR A 76 -19.09 -3.89 -1.30
N ASP A 77 -19.31 -4.27 -2.56
CA ASP A 77 -18.37 -5.10 -3.33
C ASP A 77 -16.98 -4.47 -3.45
N PHE A 78 -16.94 -3.14 -3.60
CA PHE A 78 -15.68 -2.40 -3.57
C PHE A 78 -14.99 -2.49 -2.20
N GLY A 79 -15.74 -2.32 -1.10
CA GLY A 79 -15.20 -2.47 0.24
C GLY A 79 -14.57 -3.85 0.47
N ASP A 80 -15.25 -4.90 0.03
CA ASP A 80 -14.73 -6.28 0.11
C ASP A 80 -13.49 -6.49 -0.76
N SER A 81 -13.46 -5.91 -1.97
CA SER A 81 -12.28 -5.95 -2.85
C SER A 81 -11.09 -5.22 -2.23
N VAL A 82 -11.29 -4.06 -1.61
CA VAL A 82 -10.23 -3.34 -0.88
C VAL A 82 -9.72 -4.14 0.31
N LEU A 83 -10.59 -4.80 1.08
CA LEU A 83 -10.18 -5.65 2.20
C LEU A 83 -9.34 -6.85 1.73
N ARG A 84 -9.75 -7.52 0.64
CA ARG A 84 -8.96 -8.59 0.02
C ARG A 84 -7.62 -8.06 -0.48
N LEU A 85 -7.60 -6.89 -1.12
CA LEU A 85 -6.38 -6.26 -1.60
C LEU A 85 -5.41 -5.94 -0.46
N GLN A 86 -5.91 -5.47 0.69
CA GLN A 86 -5.09 -5.23 1.88
C GLN A 86 -4.47 -6.52 2.41
N GLN A 87 -5.23 -7.62 2.44
CA GLN A 87 -4.71 -8.92 2.84
C GLN A 87 -3.63 -9.42 1.86
N LEU A 88 -3.85 -9.27 0.55
CA LEU A 88 -2.88 -9.63 -0.48
C LEU A 88 -1.60 -8.78 -0.37
N PHE A 89 -1.71 -7.49 -0.09
CA PHE A 89 -0.52 -6.66 0.16
C PHE A 89 0.28 -7.15 1.35
N ILE A 90 -0.37 -7.49 2.46
CA ILE A 90 0.32 -8.04 3.62
C ILE A 90 1.04 -9.34 3.24
N GLN A 91 0.36 -10.22 2.52
CA GLN A 91 0.91 -11.51 2.09
C GLN A 91 2.13 -11.31 1.18
N VAL A 92 1.99 -10.59 0.06
CA VAL A 92 3.06 -10.37 -0.93
C VAL A 92 4.25 -9.66 -0.30
N LEU A 93 4.03 -8.69 0.57
CA LEU A 93 5.12 -7.99 1.27
C LEU A 93 5.83 -8.93 2.25
N THR A 94 5.09 -9.75 3.00
CA THR A 94 5.66 -10.75 3.92
C THR A 94 6.48 -11.80 3.18
N GLU A 95 5.98 -12.33 2.06
CA GLU A 95 6.69 -13.30 1.20
C GLU A 95 8.01 -12.72 0.63
N ASN A 96 8.11 -11.39 0.52
CA ASN A 96 9.31 -10.69 0.07
C ASN A 96 10.18 -10.16 1.24
N ASN A 97 9.93 -10.61 2.48
CA ASN A 97 10.61 -10.18 3.70
C ASN A 97 10.51 -8.66 3.97
N ILE A 98 9.37 -8.07 3.63
CA ILE A 98 9.03 -6.67 3.90
C ILE A 98 8.01 -6.64 5.04
N GLU A 99 8.47 -6.35 6.26
CA GLU A 99 7.61 -6.39 7.44
C GLU A 99 6.84 -5.08 7.65
N PHE A 100 5.66 -5.18 8.28
CA PHE A 100 4.95 -4.06 8.88
C PHE A 100 5.34 -3.94 10.35
N ARG A 101 6.08 -2.88 10.72
CA ARG A 101 6.50 -2.67 12.12
C ARG A 101 5.53 -1.73 12.83
N PHE A 102 5.09 -2.12 14.02
CA PHE A 102 4.41 -1.23 14.97
C PHE A 102 5.29 0.00 15.29
N PRO A 103 4.70 1.12 15.74
CA PRO A 103 5.48 2.34 15.99
C PRO A 103 6.65 2.02 16.92
N SER A 104 7.88 2.18 16.45
CA SER A 104 9.08 1.90 17.23
C SER A 104 9.60 3.17 17.88
N GLN A 105 9.91 3.11 19.16
CA GLN A 105 10.65 4.16 19.87
C GLN A 105 12.11 3.70 20.05
N ALA A 106 13.07 4.59 19.78
CA ALA A 106 14.45 4.35 20.15
C ALA A 106 14.59 4.66 21.66
N LEU A 107 14.89 3.63 22.45
CA LEU A 107 15.19 3.79 23.87
C LEU A 107 16.70 3.99 24.01
N PHE A 108 17.10 5.13 24.58
CA PHE A 108 18.48 5.34 25.00
C PHE A 108 18.63 4.80 26.42
N VAL A 109 19.48 3.79 26.61
CA VAL A 109 19.78 3.22 27.93
C VAL A 109 21.13 3.77 28.38
N GLU A 110 21.12 4.68 29.36
CA GLU A 110 22.36 5.09 30.04
C GLU A 110 22.83 3.96 30.95
N SER A 111 24.01 3.40 30.66
CA SER A 111 24.68 2.51 31.59
C SER A 111 25.32 3.36 32.69
N PHE A 112 24.66 3.45 33.85
CA PHE A 112 25.31 3.94 35.06
C PHE A 112 26.33 2.88 35.50
N TYR A 113 27.58 3.03 35.09
CA TYR A 113 28.69 2.41 35.80
C TYR A 113 28.78 3.12 37.16
N SER A 114 28.24 2.49 38.20
CA SER A 114 28.58 2.88 39.57
C SER A 114 30.05 2.49 39.79
N GLU A 115 30.93 3.48 39.73
CA GLU A 115 32.28 3.36 40.28
C GLU A 115 32.16 3.07 41.78
N LEU A 116 32.59 1.87 42.17
CA LEU A 116 32.75 1.42 43.56
C LEU A 116 33.97 2.08 44.21
#